data_AF-A0A178HCA4-F1
#
_entry.id   AF-A0A178HCA4-F1
#
_cell.length_a   1.000
_cell.length_b   1.000
_cell.length_c   1.000
_cell.angle_alpha   90.00
_cell.angle_beta   90.00
_cell.angle_gamma   90.00
#
_symmetry.space_group_name_H-M   'P 1'
#
loop_
_entity.id
_entity.type
_entity.pdbx_description
1 polymer ?
#
loop_
_entity_poly.entity_id
_entity_poly.type
_entity_poly.pdbx_seq_one_letter_code
_entity_poly.pdbx_strand_id
1 'polypeptide(L)'
;MTFNKNDLLVYAITPDRFDHDDLIQQVKEVLMGGATILQLRLKDHPFKDQEEKLELTKRIKGLCQEAGVPFIIDDDYELALAVDADGLHVGEEDLPVDQARELLGPDKIIGASAKSLDTALKAQAAGADYLGVGALYPTQSKANAQGTGLTTLRAIAQGVNIPIVGIGGINLDNMANLRDQGLAGVALISALFKADDPYQATQDIRKAAEKLFKLQAVLTIAGSDSSGGAGIQADLKTMQANGVFGMSAITSVTAQNTRGVTGVYDLSPEALASQLQAVFEDIPPASVKIGMVSQVKLVEEIAKALKNYQAKNVVVDPVMVATSGSNLIQDQAVQVLADQVFPLACLITPNIPESQVLAGQDIHSAADMEAAAKKISQTYRVAVLCKGGHRVNDANDVLVTPKGEVHWFKGERVDNPNTHGTGCTLSSAIASNLAKGDDLVTAIARAKTYLSHALKDQLDLGQGSGPLNHGFGLLTYYPSGD
;
A
#
# COMPACT_ATOMS: atom_id res chain seq x y z
N MET A 1 7.08 18.12 21.64
CA MET A 1 6.56 16.88 21.02
C MET A 1 7.56 16.47 19.96
N THR A 2 7.97 15.21 19.86
CA THR A 2 8.90 14.78 18.78
C THR A 2 8.11 14.60 17.50
N PHE A 3 8.46 15.34 16.45
CA PHE A 3 7.81 15.26 15.14
C PHE A 3 7.83 13.84 14.58
N ASN A 4 6.67 13.35 14.12
CA ASN A 4 6.55 12.06 13.45
C ASN A 4 6.02 12.27 12.04
N LYS A 5 6.59 11.59 11.05
CA LYS A 5 6.08 11.62 9.66
C LYS A 5 4.58 11.27 9.56
N ASN A 6 4.04 10.49 10.49
CA ASN A 6 2.62 10.12 10.53
C ASN A 6 1.71 11.29 10.90
N ASP A 7 2.24 12.36 11.50
CA ASP A 7 1.50 13.59 11.82
C ASP A 7 1.07 14.29 10.52
N LEU A 8 1.80 14.08 9.43
CA LEU A 8 1.53 14.66 8.12
C LEU A 8 0.39 13.99 7.33
N LEU A 9 -0.22 12.91 7.86
CA LEU A 9 -1.15 12.07 7.09
C LEU A 9 -2.35 12.84 6.54
N VAL A 10 -3.02 13.62 7.40
CA VAL A 10 -4.08 14.55 7.03
C VAL A 10 -3.70 15.93 7.54
N TYR A 11 -3.13 16.72 6.65
CA TYR A 11 -2.64 18.05 6.95
C TYR A 11 -3.72 19.08 6.61
N ALA A 12 -4.36 19.62 7.64
CA ALA A 12 -5.34 20.69 7.51
C ALA A 12 -4.65 22.06 7.42
N ILE A 13 -5.02 22.87 6.43
CA ILE A 13 -4.59 24.26 6.29
C ILE A 13 -5.83 25.15 6.29
N THR A 14 -5.87 26.15 7.15
CA THR A 14 -7.02 27.06 7.24
C THR A 14 -7.18 27.90 5.96
N PRO A 15 -8.42 28.28 5.60
CA PRO A 15 -8.65 29.16 4.45
C PRO A 15 -8.09 30.57 4.70
N ASP A 16 -7.85 31.32 3.61
CA ASP A 16 -7.29 32.68 3.67
C ASP A 16 -8.29 33.76 4.14
N ARG A 17 -9.60 33.47 4.07
CA ARG A 17 -10.68 34.37 4.48
C ARG A 17 -11.76 33.58 5.20
N PHE A 18 -12.20 34.11 6.32
CA PHE A 18 -13.13 33.42 7.21
C PHE A 18 -13.82 34.41 8.16
N ASP A 19 -14.91 33.97 8.76
CA ASP A 19 -15.39 34.53 10.02
C ASP A 19 -14.67 33.83 11.18
N HIS A 20 -14.42 34.53 12.29
CA HIS A 20 -13.63 33.99 13.41
C HIS A 20 -14.35 32.86 14.13
N ASP A 21 -15.64 33.03 14.42
CA ASP A 21 -16.41 32.02 15.14
C ASP A 21 -16.63 30.79 14.27
N ASP A 22 -16.90 31.01 12.97
CA ASP A 22 -17.00 29.92 11.99
C ASP A 22 -15.68 29.15 11.88
N LEU A 23 -14.54 29.84 11.76
CA LEU A 23 -13.24 29.17 11.66
C LEU A 23 -12.94 28.33 12.90
N ILE A 24 -13.19 28.86 14.10
CA ILE A 24 -12.96 28.15 15.37
C ILE A 24 -13.80 26.86 15.41
N GLN A 25 -15.08 26.94 15.00
CA GLN A 25 -15.97 25.78 14.95
C GLN A 25 -15.51 24.76 13.91
N GLN A 26 -15.15 25.21 12.70
CA GLN A 26 -14.64 24.33 11.64
C GLN A 26 -13.34 23.65 12.05
N VAL A 27 -12.39 24.37 12.68
CA VAL A 27 -11.15 23.80 13.20
C VAL A 27 -11.47 22.69 14.20
N LYS A 28 -12.41 22.91 15.12
CA LYS A 28 -12.81 21.89 16.10
C LYS A 28 -13.35 20.64 15.41
N GLU A 29 -14.22 20.80 14.40
CA GLU A 29 -14.79 19.70 13.63
C GLU A 29 -13.72 18.94 12.83
N VAL A 30 -12.79 19.64 12.20
CA VAL A 30 -11.68 19.06 11.45
C VAL A 30 -10.73 18.28 12.37
N LEU A 31 -10.40 18.81 13.54
CA LEU A 31 -9.57 18.10 14.53
C LEU A 31 -10.29 16.85 15.05
N MET A 32 -11.56 16.97 15.42
CA MET A 32 -12.37 15.82 15.86
C MET A 32 -12.55 14.77 14.76
N GLY A 33 -12.58 15.19 13.49
CA GLY A 33 -12.67 14.31 12.32
C GLY A 33 -11.37 13.59 11.96
N GLY A 34 -10.25 13.94 12.61
CA GLY A 34 -9.00 13.19 12.49
C GLY A 34 -7.91 13.85 11.64
N ALA A 35 -7.92 15.17 11.50
CA ALA A 35 -6.72 15.90 11.06
C ALA A 35 -5.55 15.62 12.01
N THR A 36 -4.35 15.39 11.46
CA THR A 36 -3.17 15.02 12.27
C THR A 36 -2.12 16.09 12.38
N ILE A 37 -2.28 17.18 11.63
CA ILE A 37 -1.51 18.41 11.76
C ILE A 37 -2.39 19.56 11.26
N LEU A 38 -2.26 20.73 11.89
CA LEU A 38 -3.00 21.92 11.50
C LEU A 38 -2.07 23.10 11.30
N GLN A 39 -2.14 23.73 10.12
CA GLN A 39 -1.49 25.01 9.84
C GLN A 39 -2.51 26.13 9.83
N LEU A 40 -2.23 27.15 10.63
CA LEU A 40 -2.94 28.42 10.57
C LEU A 40 -2.29 29.33 9.53
N ARG A 41 -3.04 29.61 8.47
CA ARG A 41 -2.69 30.52 7.39
C ARG A 41 -3.55 31.78 7.43
N LEU A 42 -2.88 32.93 7.51
CA LEU A 42 -3.51 34.24 7.78
C LEU A 42 -3.24 35.31 6.70
N LYS A 43 -2.59 34.94 5.59
CA LYS A 43 -1.95 35.88 4.64
C LYS A 43 -2.87 36.97 4.08
N ASP A 44 -4.15 36.67 3.86
CA ASP A 44 -5.11 37.61 3.25
C ASP A 44 -6.31 37.96 4.16
N HIS A 45 -6.25 37.61 5.46
CA HIS A 45 -7.34 37.89 6.40
C HIS A 45 -7.17 39.28 7.07
N PRO A 46 -8.16 40.19 6.99
CA PRO A 46 -8.07 41.48 7.64
C PRO A 46 -8.26 41.36 9.15
N PHE A 47 -7.27 41.80 9.92
CA PHE A 47 -7.36 41.97 11.37
C PHE A 47 -7.45 43.46 11.72
N LYS A 48 -8.18 43.80 12.78
CA LYS A 48 -8.27 45.16 13.32
C LYS A 48 -6.93 45.62 13.88
N ASP A 49 -6.25 44.71 14.58
CA ASP A 49 -4.96 44.93 15.21
C ASP A 49 -4.23 43.61 15.45
N GLN A 50 -3.03 43.68 16.03
CA GLN A 50 -2.23 42.50 16.36
C GLN A 50 -2.80 41.70 17.54
N GLU A 51 -3.60 42.32 18.40
CA GLU A 51 -4.18 41.66 19.58
C GLU A 51 -5.29 40.68 19.13
N GLU A 52 -6.15 41.10 18.21
CA GLU A 52 -7.19 40.25 17.60
C GLU A 52 -6.56 39.04 16.88
N LYS A 53 -5.47 39.26 16.14
CA LYS A 53 -4.71 38.18 15.48
C LYS A 53 -4.13 37.20 16.49
N LEU A 54 -3.54 37.72 17.58
CA LEU A 54 -2.92 36.91 18.63
C LEU A 54 -3.97 36.11 19.42
N GLU A 55 -5.12 36.70 19.71
CA GLU A 55 -6.21 36.04 20.43
C GLU A 55 -6.78 34.86 19.63
N LEU A 56 -7.10 35.06 18.35
CA LEU A 56 -7.56 33.99 17.46
C LEU A 56 -6.54 32.86 17.38
N THR A 57 -5.26 33.22 17.18
CA THR A 57 -4.16 32.24 17.09
C THR A 57 -4.04 31.40 18.35
N LYS A 58 -4.08 32.03 19.54
CA LYS A 58 -4.05 31.32 20.82
C LYS A 58 -5.23 30.38 21.00
N ARG A 59 -6.42 30.79 20.56
CA ARG A 59 -7.63 29.97 20.66
C ARG A 59 -7.55 28.73 19.77
N ILE A 60 -7.08 28.87 18.53
CA ILE A 60 -6.86 27.74 17.61
C ILE A 60 -5.74 26.82 18.12
N LYS A 61 -4.64 27.39 18.65
CA LYS A 61 -3.57 26.61 19.30
C LYS A 61 -4.13 25.76 20.44
N GLY A 62 -4.98 26.34 21.29
CA GLY A 62 -5.62 25.62 22.40
C GLY A 62 -6.40 24.39 21.93
N LEU A 63 -7.18 24.51 20.85
CA LEU A 63 -7.91 23.38 20.26
C LEU A 63 -6.96 22.27 19.77
N CYS A 64 -5.84 22.64 19.14
CA CYS A 64 -4.84 21.69 18.67
C CYS A 64 -4.15 20.96 19.83
N GLN A 65 -3.84 21.68 20.92
CA GLN A 65 -3.27 21.11 22.13
C GLN A 65 -4.23 20.13 22.82
N GLU A 66 -5.52 20.48 22.93
CA GLU A 66 -6.56 19.59 23.45
C GLU A 66 -6.69 18.31 22.60
N ALA A 67 -6.53 18.42 21.28
CA ALA A 67 -6.56 17.30 20.35
C ALA A 67 -5.24 16.49 20.28
N GLY A 68 -4.15 16.99 20.85
CA GLY A 68 -2.81 16.40 20.71
C GLY A 68 -2.27 16.47 19.26
N VAL A 69 -2.68 17.50 18.51
CA VAL A 69 -2.33 17.70 17.10
C VAL A 69 -1.30 18.84 16.99
N PRO A 70 -0.18 18.66 16.26
CA PRO A 70 0.80 19.73 16.08
C PRO A 70 0.21 20.95 15.37
N PHE A 71 0.52 22.13 15.91
CA PHE A 71 0.06 23.42 15.42
C PHE A 71 1.19 24.22 14.75
N ILE A 72 1.01 24.49 13.45
CA ILE A 72 1.99 25.16 12.60
C ILE A 72 1.48 26.55 12.22
N ILE A 73 2.37 27.55 12.21
CA ILE A 73 2.08 28.87 11.64
C ILE A 73 2.60 28.94 10.20
N ASP A 74 1.85 29.57 9.31
CA ASP A 74 2.29 29.88 7.94
C ASP A 74 3.04 31.23 7.93
N ASP A 75 4.27 31.23 7.40
CA ASP A 75 5.17 32.37 7.10
C ASP A 75 5.61 33.26 8.30
N ASP A 76 4.75 33.49 9.29
CA ASP A 76 4.92 34.47 10.37
C ASP A 76 5.67 33.90 11.59
N TYR A 77 7.01 33.95 11.53
CA TYR A 77 7.87 33.45 12.60
C TYR A 77 7.70 34.22 13.93
N GLU A 78 7.40 35.51 13.88
CA GLU A 78 7.19 36.33 15.08
C GLU A 78 5.94 35.87 15.82
N LEU A 79 4.86 35.61 15.09
CA LEU A 79 3.65 35.03 15.66
C LEU A 79 3.90 33.63 16.19
N ALA A 80 4.65 32.79 15.47
CA ALA A 80 5.01 31.45 15.90
C ALA A 80 5.76 31.47 17.25
N LEU A 81 6.69 32.40 17.43
CA LEU A 81 7.38 32.64 18.71
C LEU A 81 6.43 33.17 19.78
N ALA A 82 5.60 34.16 19.45
CA ALA A 82 4.70 34.83 20.40
C ALA A 82 3.66 33.88 21.02
N VAL A 83 3.22 32.87 20.26
CA VAL A 83 2.27 31.86 20.74
C VAL A 83 2.93 30.55 21.13
N ASP A 84 4.26 30.43 21.01
CA ASP A 84 4.99 29.16 21.20
C ASP A 84 4.38 28.01 20.36
N ALA A 85 4.19 28.25 19.06
CA ALA A 85 3.67 27.24 18.12
C ALA A 85 4.57 26.00 18.07
N ASP A 86 4.05 24.86 17.62
CA ASP A 86 4.86 23.65 17.48
C ASP A 86 5.83 23.75 16.30
N GLY A 87 5.52 24.61 15.31
CA GLY A 87 6.38 24.84 14.17
C GLY A 87 5.96 25.98 13.25
N LEU A 88 6.72 26.12 12.17
CA LEU A 88 6.54 27.11 11.11
C LEU A 88 6.60 26.41 9.75
N HIS A 89 5.78 26.85 8.81
CA HIS A 89 5.93 26.52 7.40
C HIS A 89 6.35 27.77 6.63
N VAL A 90 7.32 27.63 5.73
CA VAL A 90 7.83 28.73 4.91
C VAL A 90 7.73 28.42 3.41
N GLY A 91 7.32 29.42 2.63
CA GLY A 91 7.44 29.39 1.17
C GLY A 91 8.82 29.82 0.66
N GLU A 92 8.97 29.81 -0.68
CA GLU A 92 10.24 30.17 -1.35
C GLU A 92 10.59 31.66 -1.24
N GLU A 93 9.59 32.52 -1.01
CA GLU A 93 9.75 33.99 -0.93
C GLU A 93 9.78 34.49 0.53
N ASP A 94 9.61 33.57 1.48
CA ASP A 94 9.51 33.87 2.92
C ASP A 94 10.88 33.70 3.60
N LEU A 95 10.90 33.64 4.94
CA LEU A 95 12.13 33.46 5.70
C LEU A 95 12.85 32.15 5.29
N PRO A 96 14.17 32.19 4.98
CA PRO A 96 14.93 30.98 4.67
C PRO A 96 14.88 29.95 5.80
N VAL A 97 14.85 28.66 5.43
CA VAL A 97 14.70 27.53 6.37
C VAL A 97 15.78 27.51 7.45
N ASP A 98 17.03 27.82 7.09
CA ASP A 98 18.16 27.86 8.03
C ASP A 98 18.01 28.99 9.05
N GLN A 99 17.54 30.17 8.63
CA GLN A 99 17.21 31.28 9.53
C GLN A 99 16.00 30.97 10.41
N ALA A 100 14.96 30.35 9.86
CA ALA A 100 13.81 29.87 10.65
C ALA A 100 14.26 28.89 11.74
N ARG A 101 15.20 27.99 11.41
CA ARG A 101 15.81 27.03 12.34
C ARG A 101 16.61 27.72 13.44
N GLU A 102 17.40 28.74 13.08
CA GLU A 102 18.17 29.53 14.05
C GLU A 102 17.26 30.27 15.04
N LEU A 103 16.16 30.85 14.57
CA LEU A 103 15.24 31.65 15.39
C LEU A 103 14.33 30.79 16.28
N LEU A 104 13.80 29.68 15.75
CA LEU A 104 12.84 28.82 16.45
C LEU A 104 13.52 27.73 17.30
N GLY A 105 14.78 27.40 16.99
CA GLY A 105 15.54 26.37 17.67
C GLY A 105 15.36 24.95 17.07
N PRO A 106 16.09 23.97 17.63
CA PRO A 106 16.18 22.63 17.06
C PRO A 106 14.93 21.76 17.27
N ASP A 107 14.09 22.10 18.25
CA ASP A 107 12.96 21.26 18.66
C ASP A 107 11.65 21.58 17.91
N LYS A 108 11.58 22.72 17.22
CA LYS A 108 10.38 23.17 16.49
C LYS A 108 10.31 22.50 15.12
N ILE A 109 9.09 22.28 14.62
CA ILE A 109 8.87 21.69 13.30
C ILE A 109 9.06 22.77 12.23
N ILE A 110 9.84 22.51 11.19
CA ILE A 110 10.01 23.42 10.05
C ILE A 110 9.59 22.74 8.76
N GLY A 111 8.49 23.20 8.19
CA GLY A 111 8.05 22.83 6.85
C GLY A 111 8.54 23.80 5.80
N ALA A 112 8.84 23.30 4.60
CA ALA A 112 9.16 24.16 3.47
C ALA A 112 8.35 23.78 2.22
N SER A 113 7.95 24.77 1.43
CA SER A 113 7.41 24.53 0.09
C SER A 113 8.53 24.19 -0.90
N ALA A 114 8.34 23.15 -1.72
CA ALA A 114 9.25 22.78 -2.79
C ALA A 114 8.52 22.52 -4.11
N LYS A 115 9.08 23.04 -5.21
CA LYS A 115 8.53 22.92 -6.57
C LYS A 115 9.41 22.12 -7.52
N SER A 116 10.67 21.86 -7.13
CA SER A 116 11.64 21.07 -7.90
C SER A 116 12.51 20.23 -6.97
N LEU A 117 13.23 19.26 -7.52
CA LEU A 117 14.20 18.46 -6.76
C LEU A 117 15.31 19.34 -6.17
N ASP A 118 15.76 20.36 -6.91
CA ASP A 118 16.78 21.30 -6.42
C ASP A 118 16.30 22.09 -5.21
N THR A 119 15.08 22.64 -5.24
CA THR A 119 14.54 23.38 -4.10
C THR A 119 14.23 22.46 -2.91
N ALA A 120 13.80 21.24 -3.16
CA ALA A 120 13.61 20.22 -2.13
C ALA A 120 14.91 19.84 -1.41
N LEU A 121 15.99 19.58 -2.16
CA LEU A 121 17.30 19.25 -1.60
C LEU A 121 17.90 20.40 -0.79
N LYS A 122 17.74 21.64 -1.28
CA LYS A 122 18.17 22.85 -0.55
C LYS A 122 17.44 23.01 0.77
N ALA A 123 16.11 22.86 0.77
CA ALA A 123 15.31 22.94 1.99
C ALA A 123 15.69 21.85 3.00
N GLN A 124 15.90 20.61 2.54
CA GLN A 124 16.39 19.52 3.41
C GLN A 124 17.76 19.85 4.01
N ALA A 125 18.72 20.30 3.18
CA ALA A 125 20.06 20.64 3.65
C ALA A 125 20.05 21.80 4.67
N ALA A 126 19.10 22.73 4.54
CA ALA A 126 18.89 23.84 5.46
C ALA A 126 18.18 23.43 6.77
N GLY A 127 17.73 22.18 6.91
CA GLY A 127 17.14 21.65 8.14
C GLY A 127 15.61 21.66 8.20
N ALA A 128 14.94 21.61 7.05
CA ALA A 128 13.50 21.35 7.00
C ALA A 128 13.19 19.92 7.48
N ASP A 129 12.12 19.77 8.26
CA ASP A 129 11.64 18.49 8.76
C ASP A 129 10.68 17.81 7.77
N TYR A 130 10.00 18.59 6.93
CA TYR A 130 9.14 18.07 5.86
C TYR A 130 8.99 19.06 4.70
N LEU A 131 8.48 18.56 3.58
CA LEU A 131 8.21 19.35 2.39
C LEU A 131 6.74 19.35 1.99
N GLY A 132 6.19 20.53 1.68
CA GLY A 132 4.95 20.68 0.93
C GLY A 132 5.24 20.77 -0.56
N VAL A 133 4.76 19.80 -1.34
CA VAL A 133 5.02 19.72 -2.79
C VAL A 133 3.71 19.76 -3.56
N GLY A 134 3.53 20.73 -4.47
CA GLY A 134 2.38 20.72 -5.36
C GLY A 134 1.96 22.02 -6.03
N ALA A 135 0.64 22.24 -6.05
CA ALA A 135 -0.20 22.59 -7.22
C ALA A 135 -0.49 21.37 -8.13
N LEU A 136 -0.74 20.19 -7.52
CA LEU A 136 -0.94 18.93 -8.26
C LEU A 136 -2.20 18.95 -9.15
N TYR A 137 -3.24 19.64 -8.71
CA TYR A 137 -4.47 19.86 -9.46
C TYR A 137 -4.82 21.35 -9.50
N PRO A 138 -5.61 21.81 -10.50
CA PRO A 138 -6.07 23.19 -10.56
C PRO A 138 -6.81 23.60 -9.28
N THR A 139 -6.51 24.79 -8.74
CA THR A 139 -7.17 25.32 -7.55
C THR A 139 -7.65 26.76 -7.75
N GLN A 140 -8.69 27.15 -7.02
CA GLN A 140 -9.11 28.56 -6.93
C GLN A 140 -8.18 29.39 -6.05
N SER A 141 -7.40 28.78 -5.14
CA SER A 141 -6.55 29.47 -4.17
C SER A 141 -5.22 29.99 -4.74
N LYS A 142 -4.76 29.50 -5.90
CA LYS A 142 -3.59 30.02 -6.64
C LYS A 142 -3.84 29.99 -8.15
N ALA A 143 -4.46 31.06 -8.68
CA ALA A 143 -4.86 31.17 -10.09
C ALA A 143 -3.70 31.12 -11.12
N ASN A 144 -2.44 31.30 -10.69
CA ASN A 144 -1.26 31.39 -11.56
C ASN A 144 -0.23 30.25 -11.41
N ALA A 145 -0.51 29.22 -10.60
CA ALA A 145 0.48 28.16 -10.39
C ALA A 145 0.51 27.18 -11.59
N GLN A 146 1.64 27.12 -12.31
CA GLN A 146 1.94 25.97 -13.18
C GLN A 146 2.12 24.75 -12.27
N GLY A 147 1.21 23.78 -12.39
CA GLY A 147 1.15 22.66 -11.48
C GLY A 147 2.41 21.78 -11.51
N THR A 148 2.92 21.41 -10.33
CA THR A 148 3.95 20.38 -10.20
C THR A 148 3.36 19.04 -10.66
N GLY A 149 3.78 18.54 -11.82
CA GLY A 149 3.29 17.25 -12.34
C GLY A 149 3.74 16.06 -11.47
N LEU A 150 3.03 14.92 -11.59
CA LEU A 150 3.36 13.68 -10.86
C LEU A 150 4.80 13.21 -11.08
N THR A 151 5.39 13.50 -12.24
CA THR A 151 6.80 13.19 -12.53
C THR A 151 7.74 13.92 -11.58
N THR A 152 7.52 15.22 -11.36
CA THR A 152 8.34 16.03 -10.44
C THR A 152 8.12 15.59 -9.00
N LEU A 153 6.88 15.23 -8.63
CA LEU A 153 6.57 14.69 -7.31
C LEU A 153 7.39 13.43 -7.01
N ARG A 154 7.44 12.47 -7.95
CA ARG A 154 8.25 11.25 -7.80
C ARG A 154 9.73 11.55 -7.71
N ALA A 155 10.24 12.45 -8.55
CA ALA A 155 11.64 12.83 -8.54
C ALA A 155 12.05 13.42 -7.18
N ILE A 156 11.20 14.27 -6.59
CA ILE A 156 11.42 14.80 -5.24
C ILE A 156 11.37 13.67 -4.21
N ALA A 157 10.32 12.84 -4.24
CA ALA A 157 10.15 11.74 -3.28
C ALA A 157 11.29 10.71 -3.29
N GLN A 158 11.97 10.53 -4.42
CA GLN A 158 13.14 9.66 -4.54
C GLN A 158 14.45 10.35 -4.15
N GLY A 159 14.50 11.69 -4.22
CA GLY A 159 15.73 12.45 -4.01
C GLY A 159 15.94 12.95 -2.58
N VAL A 160 14.88 13.05 -1.77
CA VAL A 160 14.97 13.50 -0.37
C VAL A 160 14.75 12.37 0.62
N ASN A 161 15.27 12.55 1.84
CA ASN A 161 15.17 11.65 2.98
C ASN A 161 14.16 12.13 4.04
N ILE A 162 13.61 13.34 3.88
CA ILE A 162 12.56 13.90 4.73
C ILE A 162 11.17 13.65 4.13
N PRO A 163 10.11 13.53 4.96
CA PRO A 163 8.76 13.26 4.47
C PRO A 163 8.20 14.42 3.62
N ILE A 164 7.32 14.06 2.68
CA ILE A 164 6.66 15.00 1.76
C ILE A 164 5.15 14.88 1.89
N VAL A 165 4.46 16.01 1.87
CA VAL A 165 3.01 16.09 1.69
C VAL A 165 2.66 16.65 0.32
N GLY A 166 1.71 16.00 -0.35
CA GLY A 166 1.13 16.54 -1.58
C GLY A 166 0.18 17.68 -1.25
N ILE A 167 0.23 18.79 -1.99
CA ILE A 167 -0.68 19.93 -1.81
C ILE A 167 -1.27 20.44 -3.14
N GLY A 168 -2.48 21.00 -3.07
CA GLY A 168 -3.08 21.75 -4.18
C GLY A 168 -4.13 20.93 -4.93
N GLY A 169 -5.40 21.24 -4.65
CA GLY A 169 -6.56 20.72 -5.37
C GLY A 169 -6.90 19.26 -5.07
N ILE A 170 -6.28 18.71 -4.02
CA ILE A 170 -6.52 17.35 -3.56
C ILE A 170 -7.89 17.29 -2.86
N ASN A 171 -8.64 16.23 -3.12
CA ASN A 171 -9.90 15.90 -2.49
C ASN A 171 -10.11 14.37 -2.50
N LEU A 172 -11.25 13.91 -1.97
CA LEU A 172 -11.56 12.48 -1.87
C LEU A 172 -11.61 11.78 -3.24
N ASP A 173 -12.04 12.50 -4.29
CA ASP A 173 -12.21 11.94 -5.63
C ASP A 173 -10.88 11.69 -6.36
N ASN A 174 -9.86 12.51 -6.08
CA ASN A 174 -8.60 12.47 -6.81
C ASN A 174 -7.40 11.93 -6.00
N MET A 175 -7.50 11.83 -4.67
CA MET A 175 -6.37 11.38 -3.84
C MET A 175 -5.89 9.97 -4.17
N ALA A 176 -6.77 9.10 -4.71
CA ALA A 176 -6.39 7.76 -5.16
C ALA A 176 -5.29 7.78 -6.24
N ASN A 177 -5.18 8.86 -7.02
CA ASN A 177 -4.11 9.04 -8.03
C ASN A 177 -2.74 9.31 -7.42
N LEU A 178 -2.68 9.64 -6.12
CA LEU A 178 -1.46 9.89 -5.36
C LEU A 178 -0.88 8.63 -4.73
N ARG A 179 -1.47 7.47 -4.99
CA ARG A 179 -0.93 6.19 -4.54
C ARG A 179 0.46 5.94 -5.13
N ASP A 180 1.32 5.32 -4.32
CA ASP A 180 2.68 4.90 -4.71
C ASP A 180 3.55 6.09 -5.21
N GLN A 181 3.24 7.32 -4.77
CA GLN A 181 4.00 8.54 -5.11
C GLN A 181 5.05 8.92 -4.04
N GLY A 182 5.22 8.12 -2.99
CA GLY A 182 6.18 8.37 -1.91
C GLY A 182 5.76 9.47 -0.93
N LEU A 183 4.45 9.77 -0.85
CA LEU A 183 3.91 10.77 0.08
C LEU A 183 3.70 10.21 1.49
N ALA A 184 3.97 11.04 2.49
CA ALA A 184 3.60 10.78 3.88
C ALA A 184 2.14 11.15 4.16
N GLY A 185 1.56 12.04 3.35
CA GLY A 185 0.16 12.46 3.47
C GLY A 185 -0.21 13.54 2.48
N VAL A 186 -1.34 14.19 2.75
CA VAL A 186 -1.93 15.22 1.89
C VAL A 186 -2.32 16.45 2.68
N ALA A 187 -2.04 17.62 2.10
CA ALA A 187 -2.43 18.91 2.64
C ALA A 187 -3.66 19.47 1.93
N LEU A 188 -4.66 19.86 2.73
CA LEU A 188 -6.03 20.15 2.29
C LEU A 188 -6.53 21.45 2.91
N ILE A 189 -7.24 22.25 2.10
CA ILE A 189 -7.93 23.47 2.53
C ILE A 189 -9.43 23.30 2.30
N SER A 190 -9.88 23.52 1.06
CA SER A 190 -11.31 23.59 0.74
C SER A 190 -12.04 22.25 0.90
N ALA A 191 -11.33 21.13 0.71
CA ALA A 191 -11.92 19.80 0.91
C ALA A 191 -12.34 19.54 2.37
N LEU A 192 -11.82 20.32 3.32
CA LEU A 192 -12.17 20.26 4.74
C LEU A 192 -13.06 21.45 5.13
N PHE A 193 -12.54 22.67 4.96
CA PHE A 193 -13.16 23.90 5.50
C PHE A 193 -14.31 24.46 4.65
N LYS A 194 -14.54 23.94 3.43
CA LYS A 194 -15.69 24.30 2.59
C LYS A 194 -16.67 23.13 2.40
N ALA A 195 -16.48 22.04 3.14
CA ALA A 195 -17.46 20.95 3.16
C ALA A 195 -18.70 21.39 3.94
N ASP A 196 -19.86 20.84 3.58
CA ASP A 196 -21.10 21.05 4.35
C ASP A 196 -20.99 20.48 5.77
N ASP A 197 -20.20 19.41 5.93
CA ASP A 197 -19.85 18.80 7.22
C ASP A 197 -18.33 18.57 7.27
N PRO A 198 -17.56 19.51 7.86
CA PRO A 198 -16.11 19.41 8.00
C PRO A 198 -15.65 18.18 8.80
N TYR A 199 -16.42 17.74 9.80
CA TYR A 199 -16.09 16.57 10.60
C TYR A 199 -16.16 15.29 9.75
N GLN A 200 -17.27 15.08 9.06
CA GLN A 200 -17.46 13.89 8.22
C GLN A 200 -16.48 13.89 7.04
N ALA A 201 -16.27 15.04 6.38
CA ALA A 201 -15.30 15.17 5.30
C ALA A 201 -13.88 14.79 5.77
N THR A 202 -13.48 15.22 6.97
CA THR A 202 -12.18 14.88 7.53
C THR A 202 -12.08 13.39 7.86
N GLN A 203 -13.14 12.76 8.38
CA GLN A 203 -13.14 11.31 8.62
C GLN A 203 -12.95 10.50 7.34
N ASP A 204 -13.67 10.86 6.27
CA ASP A 204 -13.59 10.16 5.00
C ASP A 204 -12.21 10.30 4.36
N ILE A 205 -11.65 11.51 4.42
CA ILE A 205 -10.27 11.77 3.98
C ILE A 205 -9.26 11.01 4.84
N ARG A 206 -9.43 10.99 6.16
CA ARG A 206 -8.54 10.25 7.08
C ARG A 206 -8.50 8.78 6.73
N LYS A 207 -9.66 8.15 6.58
CA LYS A 207 -9.79 6.75 6.21
C LYS A 207 -9.15 6.45 4.85
N ALA A 208 -9.35 7.32 3.87
CA ALA A 208 -8.74 7.18 2.56
C ALA A 208 -7.20 7.36 2.62
N ALA A 209 -6.71 8.35 3.36
CA ALA A 209 -5.29 8.62 3.54
C ALA A 209 -4.57 7.46 4.23
N GLU A 210 -5.17 6.86 5.27
CA GLU A 210 -4.63 5.67 5.91
C GLU A 210 -4.47 4.50 4.95
N LYS A 211 -5.43 4.30 4.04
CA LYS A 211 -5.36 3.25 3.03
C LYS A 211 -4.28 3.50 1.96
N LEU A 212 -3.98 4.76 1.68
CA LEU A 212 -3.07 5.16 0.60
C LEU A 212 -1.61 5.34 1.05
N PHE A 213 -1.39 5.86 2.26
CA PHE A 213 -0.08 6.32 2.70
C PHE A 213 0.48 5.54 3.90
N LYS A 214 -0.33 4.74 4.60
CA LYS A 214 0.19 3.81 5.61
C LYS A 214 0.61 2.50 4.96
N LEU A 215 1.75 1.99 5.41
CA LEU A 215 2.25 0.68 5.03
C LEU A 215 1.27 -0.40 5.45
N GLN A 216 0.73 -1.14 4.48
CA GLN A 216 -0.21 -2.23 4.74
C GLN A 216 0.54 -3.52 5.06
N ALA A 217 0.03 -4.29 6.01
CA ALA A 217 0.59 -5.59 6.35
C ALA A 217 -0.10 -6.72 5.56
N VAL A 218 0.68 -7.65 5.03
CA VAL A 218 0.19 -8.82 4.28
C VAL A 218 0.82 -10.08 4.84
N LEU A 219 0.00 -11.08 5.14
CA LEU A 219 0.46 -12.36 5.68
C LEU A 219 0.52 -13.41 4.57
N THR A 220 1.66 -14.08 4.40
CA THR A 220 1.72 -15.33 3.65
C THR A 220 1.64 -16.54 4.60
N ILE A 221 0.83 -17.54 4.24
CA ILE A 221 0.78 -18.85 4.88
C ILE A 221 1.18 -19.90 3.85
N ALA A 222 2.41 -20.38 3.91
CA ALA A 222 2.97 -21.27 2.89
C ALA A 222 4.21 -22.03 3.38
N GLY A 223 4.74 -22.92 2.53
CA GLY A 223 6.02 -23.58 2.75
C GLY A 223 7.21 -22.63 2.53
N SER A 224 8.30 -22.88 3.25
CA SER A 224 9.60 -22.24 3.10
C SER A 224 10.43 -22.96 2.03
N ASP A 225 10.85 -22.21 1.02
CA ASP A 225 11.74 -22.63 -0.05
C ASP A 225 13.19 -22.24 0.27
N SER A 226 14.04 -23.24 0.56
CA SER A 226 15.46 -23.02 0.87
C SER A 226 16.26 -22.40 -0.28
N SER A 227 15.80 -22.47 -1.53
CA SER A 227 16.41 -21.82 -2.68
C SER A 227 16.10 -20.31 -2.75
N GLY A 228 15.02 -19.90 -2.10
CA GLY A 228 14.51 -18.53 -2.11
C GLY A 228 13.77 -18.12 -3.39
N GLY A 229 13.44 -19.05 -4.29
CA GLY A 229 12.78 -18.76 -5.57
C GLY A 229 11.25 -18.87 -5.56
N ALA A 230 10.67 -19.62 -4.64
CA ALA A 230 9.22 -19.78 -4.45
C ALA A 230 8.85 -19.68 -2.96
N GLY A 231 7.65 -20.16 -2.60
CA GLY A 231 7.19 -20.23 -1.22
C GLY A 231 7.16 -18.87 -0.51
N ILE A 232 7.33 -18.88 0.80
CA ILE A 232 7.33 -17.67 1.63
C ILE A 232 8.41 -16.67 1.17
N GLN A 233 9.55 -17.14 0.69
CA GLN A 233 10.63 -16.26 0.24
C GLN A 233 10.23 -15.44 -0.98
N ALA A 234 9.60 -16.07 -1.99
CA ALA A 234 9.04 -15.34 -3.13
C ALA A 234 7.94 -14.39 -2.68
N ASP A 235 7.05 -14.86 -1.80
CA ASP A 235 5.93 -14.07 -1.28
C ASP A 235 6.42 -12.78 -0.60
N LEU A 236 7.37 -12.88 0.34
CA LEU A 236 7.92 -11.74 1.07
C LEU A 236 8.68 -10.78 0.16
N LYS A 237 9.48 -11.29 -0.79
CA LYS A 237 10.18 -10.44 -1.77
C LYS A 237 9.20 -9.68 -2.65
N THR A 238 8.14 -10.34 -3.11
CA THR A 238 7.08 -9.71 -3.89
C THR A 238 6.30 -8.68 -3.10
N MET A 239 5.94 -8.98 -1.85
CA MET A 239 5.27 -8.05 -0.94
C MET A 239 6.10 -6.78 -0.75
N GLN A 240 7.40 -6.94 -0.44
CA GLN A 240 8.32 -5.81 -0.29
C GLN A 240 8.41 -4.98 -1.58
N ALA A 241 8.55 -5.63 -2.74
CA ALA A 241 8.63 -4.96 -4.04
C ALA A 241 7.32 -4.25 -4.45
N ASN A 242 6.18 -4.64 -3.87
CA ASN A 242 4.87 -4.03 -4.11
C ASN A 242 4.47 -2.99 -3.05
N GLY A 243 5.38 -2.63 -2.14
CA GLY A 243 5.19 -1.55 -1.17
C GLY A 243 4.32 -1.94 0.03
N VAL A 244 4.33 -3.20 0.44
CA VAL A 244 3.62 -3.69 1.63
C VAL A 244 4.57 -4.40 2.60
N PHE A 245 4.23 -4.43 3.88
CA PHE A 245 4.97 -5.16 4.89
C PHE A 245 4.58 -6.64 4.86
N GLY A 246 5.51 -7.50 4.45
CA GLY A 246 5.30 -8.94 4.42
C GLY A 246 5.53 -9.61 5.77
N MET A 247 4.58 -10.43 6.20
CA MET A 247 4.66 -11.32 7.36
C MET A 247 4.45 -12.76 6.93
N SER A 248 4.83 -13.73 7.75
CA SER A 248 4.71 -15.14 7.39
C SER A 248 4.26 -16.04 8.53
N ALA A 249 3.57 -17.11 8.16
CA ALA A 249 3.34 -18.29 8.98
C ALA A 249 3.73 -19.54 8.17
N ILE A 250 4.74 -20.26 8.62
CA ILE A 250 5.36 -21.36 7.88
C ILE A 250 4.54 -22.64 8.07
N THR A 251 4.18 -23.31 6.96
CA THR A 251 3.48 -24.61 6.98
C THR A 251 4.46 -25.78 6.87
N SER A 252 5.54 -25.62 6.12
CA SER A 252 6.59 -26.62 5.94
C SER A 252 7.92 -25.97 5.58
N VAL A 253 9.01 -26.71 5.74
CA VAL A 253 10.34 -26.34 5.26
C VAL A 253 10.79 -27.37 4.23
N THR A 254 11.31 -26.90 3.11
CA THR A 254 11.78 -27.78 2.02
C THR A 254 13.29 -27.73 1.90
N ALA A 255 13.95 -28.90 1.83
CA ALA A 255 15.33 -29.01 1.39
C ALA A 255 15.34 -29.02 -0.15
N GLN A 256 15.37 -27.83 -0.75
CA GLN A 256 15.28 -27.67 -2.21
C GLN A 256 16.28 -26.65 -2.75
N ASN A 257 16.60 -26.79 -4.04
CA ASN A 257 17.38 -25.85 -4.84
C ASN A 257 16.82 -25.81 -6.27
N THR A 258 17.44 -25.06 -7.18
CA THR A 258 16.95 -24.89 -8.57
C THR A 258 16.87 -26.21 -9.37
N ARG A 259 17.50 -27.29 -8.89
CA ARG A 259 17.50 -28.62 -9.54
C ARG A 259 16.41 -29.55 -9.01
N GLY A 260 15.73 -29.19 -7.92
CA GLY A 260 14.61 -29.96 -7.38
C GLY A 260 14.52 -29.98 -5.85
N VAL A 261 13.53 -30.73 -5.37
CA VAL A 261 13.22 -30.93 -3.95
C VAL A 261 13.76 -32.27 -3.48
N THR A 262 14.54 -32.27 -2.39
CA THR A 262 15.14 -33.48 -1.80
C THR A 262 14.52 -33.87 -0.46
N GLY A 263 13.78 -32.95 0.17
CA GLY A 263 13.06 -33.21 1.41
C GLY A 263 11.98 -32.18 1.67
N VAL A 264 10.91 -32.62 2.34
CA VAL A 264 9.79 -31.78 2.81
C VAL A 264 9.56 -32.11 4.28
N TYR A 265 9.57 -31.08 5.12
CA TYR A 265 9.45 -31.19 6.56
C TYR A 265 8.30 -30.30 7.03
N ASP A 266 7.15 -30.89 7.28
CA ASP A 266 5.97 -30.15 7.72
C ASP A 266 6.09 -29.72 9.18
N LEU A 267 5.59 -28.53 9.49
CA LEU A 267 5.44 -28.09 10.87
C LEU A 267 4.23 -28.77 11.53
N SER A 268 4.25 -28.87 12.85
CA SER A 268 3.11 -29.33 13.63
C SER A 268 1.96 -28.29 13.61
N PRO A 269 0.68 -28.71 13.61
CA PRO A 269 -0.47 -27.79 13.68
C PRO A 269 -0.37 -26.77 14.83
N GLU A 270 0.15 -27.18 15.98
CA GLU A 270 0.34 -26.31 17.16
C GLU A 270 1.34 -25.17 16.89
N ALA A 271 2.38 -25.45 16.11
CA ALA A 271 3.39 -24.46 15.72
C ALA A 271 2.81 -23.47 14.69
N LEU A 272 1.99 -23.95 13.75
CA LEU A 272 1.29 -23.06 12.81
C LEU A 272 0.28 -22.18 13.55
N ALA A 273 -0.53 -22.75 14.44
CA ALA A 273 -1.51 -21.99 15.24
C ALA A 273 -0.84 -20.89 16.07
N SER A 274 0.29 -21.21 16.71
CA SER A 274 1.05 -20.24 17.52
C SER A 274 1.62 -19.09 16.68
N GLN A 275 2.11 -19.37 15.46
CA GLN A 275 2.55 -18.33 14.53
C GLN A 275 1.40 -17.43 14.08
N LEU A 276 0.26 -18.02 13.72
CA LEU A 276 -0.91 -17.26 13.28
C LEU A 276 -1.42 -16.36 14.42
N GLN A 277 -1.51 -16.88 15.64
CA GLN A 277 -1.89 -16.07 16.80
C GLN A 277 -0.95 -14.88 17.01
N ALA A 278 0.37 -15.13 17.05
CA ALA A 278 1.35 -14.07 17.27
C ALA A 278 1.26 -12.94 16.24
N VAL A 279 1.05 -13.28 14.96
CA VAL A 279 0.91 -12.28 13.90
C VAL A 279 -0.42 -11.53 13.99
N PHE A 280 -1.55 -12.25 14.10
CA PHE A 280 -2.86 -11.63 14.07
C PHE A 280 -3.16 -10.75 15.29
N GLU A 281 -2.57 -11.05 16.46
CA GLU A 281 -2.78 -10.27 17.69
C GLU A 281 -1.98 -8.95 17.74
N ASP A 282 -0.83 -8.88 17.06
CA ASP A 282 0.03 -7.68 17.04
C ASP A 282 -0.23 -6.81 15.80
N ILE A 283 -0.08 -7.40 14.61
CA ILE A 283 -0.21 -6.69 13.33
C ILE A 283 -1.25 -7.40 12.47
N PRO A 284 -2.55 -7.04 12.60
CA PRO A 284 -3.61 -7.63 11.80
C PRO A 284 -3.36 -7.40 10.30
N PRO A 285 -3.26 -8.47 9.48
CA PRO A 285 -3.00 -8.32 8.06
C PRO A 285 -4.21 -7.76 7.31
N ALA A 286 -3.97 -6.82 6.40
CA ALA A 286 -4.97 -6.28 5.48
C ALA A 286 -5.31 -7.26 4.33
N SER A 287 -4.43 -8.23 4.07
CA SER A 287 -4.65 -9.34 3.14
C SER A 287 -3.86 -10.58 3.58
N VAL A 288 -4.39 -11.76 3.26
CA VAL A 288 -3.72 -13.04 3.49
C VAL A 288 -3.53 -13.76 2.17
N LYS A 289 -2.32 -14.23 1.89
CA LYS A 289 -2.03 -15.14 0.78
C LYS A 289 -1.78 -16.53 1.34
N ILE A 290 -2.43 -17.54 0.77
CA ILE A 290 -2.22 -18.94 1.11
C ILE A 290 -1.57 -19.61 -0.08
N GLY A 291 -0.42 -20.24 0.14
CA GLY A 291 0.30 -21.03 -0.86
C GLY A 291 0.12 -22.53 -0.65
N MET A 292 1.18 -23.29 -0.93
CA MET A 292 1.21 -24.74 -0.72
C MET A 292 0.97 -25.10 0.76
N VAL A 293 0.00 -26.00 0.98
CA VAL A 293 -0.31 -26.61 2.29
C VAL A 293 -0.45 -28.13 2.10
N SER A 294 0.48 -28.89 2.67
CA SER A 294 0.66 -30.33 2.40
C SER A 294 -0.28 -31.26 3.22
N GLN A 295 -0.80 -30.80 4.36
CA GLN A 295 -1.54 -31.62 5.31
C GLN A 295 -2.92 -31.06 5.68
N VAL A 296 -3.91 -31.95 5.81
CA VAL A 296 -5.28 -31.63 6.24
C VAL A 296 -5.32 -30.83 7.55
N LYS A 297 -4.58 -31.26 8.58
CA LYS A 297 -4.58 -30.59 9.89
C LYS A 297 -4.08 -29.14 9.83
N LEU A 298 -3.14 -28.85 8.92
CA LEU A 298 -2.66 -27.48 8.71
C LEU A 298 -3.73 -26.63 8.02
N VAL A 299 -4.46 -27.19 7.04
CA VAL A 299 -5.59 -26.51 6.41
C VAL A 299 -6.68 -26.17 7.42
N GLU A 300 -6.97 -27.08 8.36
CA GLU A 300 -7.95 -26.85 9.44
C GLU A 300 -7.55 -25.70 10.36
N GLU A 301 -6.28 -25.62 10.79
CA GLU A 301 -5.79 -24.50 11.61
C GLU A 301 -5.81 -23.17 10.85
N ILE A 302 -5.52 -23.19 9.53
CA ILE A 302 -5.66 -22.00 8.68
C ILE A 302 -7.12 -21.55 8.65
N ALA A 303 -8.05 -22.44 8.32
CA ALA A 303 -9.47 -22.12 8.24
C ALA A 303 -10.02 -21.56 9.57
N LYS A 304 -9.58 -22.14 10.69
CA LYS A 304 -9.91 -21.67 12.04
C LYS A 304 -9.39 -20.27 12.29
N ALA A 305 -8.11 -20.00 12.02
CA ALA A 305 -7.52 -18.68 12.21
C ALA A 305 -8.20 -17.60 11.34
N LEU A 306 -8.43 -17.88 10.05
CA LEU A 306 -9.11 -16.96 9.14
C LEU A 306 -10.50 -16.56 9.65
N LYS A 307 -11.27 -17.51 10.20
CA LYS A 307 -12.59 -17.25 10.78
C LYS A 307 -12.49 -16.44 12.07
N ASN A 308 -11.61 -16.87 12.99
CA ASN A 308 -11.47 -16.26 14.31
C ASN A 308 -11.05 -14.78 14.21
N TYR A 309 -10.13 -14.46 13.32
CA TYR A 309 -9.61 -13.11 13.12
C TYR A 309 -10.32 -12.34 12.01
N GLN A 310 -11.38 -12.90 11.41
CA GLN A 310 -12.15 -12.28 10.32
C GLN A 310 -11.23 -11.76 9.19
N ALA A 311 -10.31 -12.61 8.76
CA ALA A 311 -9.28 -12.25 7.79
C ALA A 311 -9.91 -11.67 6.51
N LYS A 312 -9.33 -10.56 6.03
CA LYS A 312 -9.78 -9.85 4.84
C LYS A 312 -8.92 -10.22 3.64
N ASN A 313 -9.47 -10.05 2.44
CA ASN A 313 -8.75 -10.18 1.16
C ASN A 313 -7.90 -11.46 1.08
N VAL A 314 -8.53 -12.62 1.34
CA VAL A 314 -7.84 -13.91 1.35
C VAL A 314 -7.67 -14.42 -0.09
N VAL A 315 -6.42 -14.55 -0.54
CA VAL A 315 -6.03 -15.06 -1.85
C VAL A 315 -5.42 -16.45 -1.69
N VAL A 316 -5.94 -17.45 -2.39
CA VAL A 316 -5.46 -18.84 -2.30
C VAL A 316 -4.86 -19.27 -3.63
N ASP A 317 -3.59 -19.65 -3.62
CA ASP A 317 -2.93 -20.34 -4.72
C ASP A 317 -2.95 -21.84 -4.42
N PRO A 318 -3.88 -22.63 -5.01
CA PRO A 318 -4.10 -24.03 -4.67
C PRO A 318 -3.01 -24.91 -5.32
N VAL A 319 -1.76 -24.70 -4.91
CA VAL A 319 -0.57 -25.38 -5.48
C VAL A 319 -0.65 -26.87 -5.24
N MET A 320 -1.01 -27.65 -6.26
CA MET A 320 -1.10 -29.12 -6.15
C MET A 320 0.21 -29.82 -6.52
N VAL A 321 0.99 -29.23 -7.43
CA VAL A 321 2.24 -29.80 -7.99
C VAL A 321 3.33 -28.74 -8.05
N ALA A 322 4.58 -29.11 -7.74
CA ALA A 322 5.73 -28.22 -7.85
C ALA A 322 6.02 -27.83 -9.30
N THR A 323 6.67 -26.68 -9.54
CA THR A 323 7.20 -26.32 -10.87
C THR A 323 8.20 -27.38 -11.38
N SER A 324 8.89 -28.09 -10.48
CA SER A 324 9.77 -29.22 -10.80
C SER A 324 9.04 -30.55 -11.08
N GLY A 325 7.70 -30.58 -10.98
CA GLY A 325 6.86 -31.76 -11.24
C GLY A 325 6.62 -32.70 -10.06
N SER A 326 7.12 -32.37 -8.85
CA SER A 326 6.91 -33.18 -7.64
C SER A 326 5.49 -32.97 -7.08
N ASN A 327 4.78 -34.03 -6.68
CA ASN A 327 3.52 -33.91 -5.95
C ASN A 327 3.77 -33.30 -4.57
N LEU A 328 3.08 -32.22 -4.26
CA LEU A 328 3.30 -31.44 -3.04
C LEU A 328 2.15 -31.57 -2.02
N ILE A 329 0.99 -32.05 -2.46
CA ILE A 329 -0.22 -32.13 -1.66
C ILE A 329 -0.80 -33.56 -1.71
N GLN A 330 -1.37 -34.00 -0.59
CA GLN A 330 -2.22 -35.20 -0.54
C GLN A 330 -3.61 -34.87 -1.11
N ASP A 331 -4.18 -35.72 -1.97
CA ASP A 331 -5.49 -35.47 -2.61
C ASP A 331 -6.60 -35.05 -1.63
N GLN A 332 -6.58 -35.59 -0.41
CA GLN A 332 -7.54 -35.22 0.65
C GLN A 332 -7.41 -33.76 1.13
N ALA A 333 -6.19 -33.20 1.15
CA ALA A 333 -5.97 -31.83 1.59
C ALA A 333 -6.51 -30.81 0.57
N VAL A 334 -6.55 -31.14 -0.73
CA VAL A 334 -7.21 -30.30 -1.75
C VAL A 334 -8.70 -30.18 -1.46
N GLN A 335 -9.37 -31.30 -1.14
CA GLN A 335 -10.79 -31.28 -0.82
C GLN A 335 -11.07 -30.47 0.43
N VAL A 336 -10.26 -30.63 1.48
CA VAL A 336 -10.41 -29.85 2.72
C VAL A 336 -10.16 -28.35 2.49
N LEU A 337 -9.20 -27.99 1.65
CA LEU A 337 -8.97 -26.59 1.25
C LEU A 337 -10.20 -26.02 0.53
N ALA A 338 -10.80 -26.80 -0.37
CA ALA A 338 -11.98 -26.41 -1.11
C ALA A 338 -13.21 -26.25 -0.19
N ASP A 339 -13.37 -27.13 0.80
CA ASP A 339 -14.53 -27.12 1.68
C ASP A 339 -14.42 -26.06 2.79
N GLN A 340 -13.22 -25.82 3.32
CA GLN A 340 -13.03 -24.99 4.53
C GLN A 340 -12.40 -23.62 4.27
N VAL A 341 -11.57 -23.48 3.24
CA VAL A 341 -10.79 -22.25 2.99
C VAL A 341 -11.32 -21.47 1.79
N PHE A 342 -11.68 -22.11 0.68
CA PHE A 342 -12.22 -21.39 -0.49
C PHE A 342 -13.45 -20.52 -0.16
N PRO A 343 -14.39 -20.93 0.71
CA PRO A 343 -15.52 -20.08 1.10
C PRO A 343 -15.12 -18.82 1.88
N LEU A 344 -13.89 -18.77 2.40
CA LEU A 344 -13.32 -17.61 3.10
C LEU A 344 -12.46 -16.73 2.16
N ALA A 345 -12.15 -17.25 0.96
CA ALA A 345 -11.31 -16.57 0.00
C ALA A 345 -12.09 -15.54 -0.81
N CYS A 346 -11.45 -14.42 -1.14
CA CYS A 346 -11.97 -13.51 -2.17
C CYS A 346 -11.52 -13.92 -3.57
N LEU A 347 -10.42 -14.67 -3.69
CA LEU A 347 -9.86 -15.13 -4.96
C LEU A 347 -9.13 -16.46 -4.77
N ILE A 348 -9.33 -17.39 -5.70
CA ILE A 348 -8.41 -18.51 -5.91
C ILE A 348 -7.73 -18.41 -7.28
N THR A 349 -6.47 -18.85 -7.37
CA THR A 349 -5.64 -18.68 -8.58
C THR A 349 -5.15 -20.02 -9.18
N PRO A 350 -6.02 -20.98 -9.55
CA PRO A 350 -5.58 -22.26 -10.10
C PRO A 350 -4.94 -22.11 -11.49
N ASN A 351 -3.90 -22.89 -11.80
CA ASN A 351 -3.40 -23.10 -13.16
C ASN A 351 -4.29 -24.10 -13.93
N ILE A 352 -4.01 -24.33 -15.22
CA ILE A 352 -4.80 -25.28 -16.03
C ILE A 352 -4.92 -26.68 -15.38
N PRO A 353 -3.83 -27.38 -15.01
CA PRO A 353 -3.93 -28.67 -14.31
C PRO A 353 -4.81 -28.62 -13.05
N GLU A 354 -4.62 -27.62 -12.19
CA GLU A 354 -5.40 -27.43 -10.97
C GLU A 354 -6.88 -27.17 -11.29
N SER A 355 -7.17 -26.36 -12.31
CA SER A 355 -8.52 -26.08 -12.78
C SER A 355 -9.20 -27.33 -13.34
N GLN A 356 -8.47 -28.20 -14.05
CA GLN A 356 -9.03 -29.46 -14.56
C GLN A 356 -9.48 -30.37 -13.40
N VAL A 357 -8.67 -30.46 -12.34
CA VAL A 357 -9.00 -31.23 -11.13
C VAL A 357 -10.21 -30.62 -10.42
N LEU A 358 -10.19 -29.32 -10.15
CA LEU A 358 -11.26 -28.62 -9.42
C LEU A 358 -12.58 -28.60 -10.19
N ALA A 359 -12.54 -28.50 -11.52
CA ALA A 359 -13.73 -28.50 -12.37
C ALA A 359 -14.18 -29.92 -12.75
N GLY A 360 -13.32 -30.93 -12.64
CA GLY A 360 -13.59 -32.28 -13.15
C GLY A 360 -13.86 -32.31 -14.66
N GLN A 361 -13.10 -31.53 -15.43
CA GLN A 361 -13.18 -31.49 -16.90
C GLN A 361 -11.82 -31.14 -17.53
N ASP A 362 -11.60 -31.55 -18.78
CA ASP A 362 -10.39 -31.18 -19.51
C ASP A 362 -10.46 -29.76 -20.10
N ILE A 363 -9.29 -29.13 -20.27
CA ILE A 363 -9.16 -27.76 -20.79
C ILE A 363 -8.19 -27.77 -21.97
N HIS A 364 -8.70 -27.47 -23.17
CA HIS A 364 -7.91 -27.44 -24.40
C HIS A 364 -8.00 -26.10 -25.15
N SER A 365 -8.91 -25.22 -24.76
CA SER A 365 -9.15 -23.94 -25.40
C SER A 365 -9.47 -22.82 -24.39
N ALA A 366 -9.47 -21.58 -24.87
CA ALA A 366 -9.88 -20.42 -24.08
C ALA A 366 -11.34 -20.56 -23.59
N ALA A 367 -12.22 -21.15 -24.42
CA ALA A 367 -13.60 -21.40 -24.05
C ALA A 367 -13.72 -22.43 -22.91
N ASP A 368 -12.92 -23.49 -22.95
CA ASP A 368 -12.88 -24.50 -21.87
C ASP A 368 -12.36 -23.90 -20.57
N MET A 369 -11.38 -23.00 -20.67
CA MET A 369 -10.79 -22.31 -19.52
C MET A 369 -11.83 -21.42 -18.82
N GLU A 370 -12.61 -20.67 -19.58
CA GLU A 370 -13.73 -19.88 -19.06
C GLU A 370 -14.83 -20.78 -18.47
N ALA A 371 -15.18 -21.87 -19.14
CA ALA A 371 -16.18 -22.83 -18.65
C ALA A 371 -15.74 -23.49 -17.34
N ALA A 372 -14.47 -23.86 -17.22
CA ALA A 372 -13.89 -24.42 -16.00
C ALA A 372 -13.93 -23.39 -14.87
N ALA A 373 -13.45 -22.16 -15.11
CA ALA A 373 -13.47 -21.10 -14.12
C ALA A 373 -14.90 -20.77 -13.65
N LYS A 374 -15.89 -20.75 -14.56
CA LYS A 374 -17.32 -20.62 -14.22
C LYS A 374 -17.80 -21.73 -13.31
N LYS A 375 -17.52 -22.99 -13.66
CA LYS A 375 -17.93 -24.16 -12.87
C LYS A 375 -17.32 -24.12 -11.47
N ILE A 376 -16.03 -23.84 -11.36
CA ILE A 376 -15.31 -23.72 -10.08
C ILE A 376 -15.92 -22.58 -9.25
N SER A 377 -16.11 -21.40 -9.85
CA SER A 377 -16.64 -20.22 -9.17
C SER A 377 -18.05 -20.46 -8.62
N GLN A 378 -18.93 -21.11 -9.38
CA GLN A 378 -20.28 -21.46 -8.94
C GLN A 378 -20.28 -22.52 -7.83
N THR A 379 -19.42 -23.54 -7.96
CA THR A 379 -19.34 -24.66 -7.00
C THR A 379 -18.86 -24.18 -5.64
N TYR A 380 -17.78 -23.41 -5.61
CA TYR A 380 -17.13 -22.97 -4.37
C TYR A 380 -17.49 -21.55 -3.93
N ARG A 381 -18.32 -20.85 -4.72
CA ARG A 381 -18.81 -19.47 -4.47
C ARG A 381 -17.68 -18.46 -4.26
N VAL A 382 -16.61 -18.60 -5.04
CA VAL A 382 -15.39 -17.79 -4.94
C VAL A 382 -15.00 -17.23 -6.31
N ALA A 383 -14.30 -16.09 -6.36
CA ALA A 383 -13.74 -15.63 -7.62
C ALA A 383 -12.56 -16.54 -8.03
N VAL A 384 -12.45 -16.83 -9.32
CA VAL A 384 -11.45 -17.76 -9.86
C VAL A 384 -10.67 -17.06 -10.94
N LEU A 385 -9.36 -16.90 -10.74
CA LEU A 385 -8.42 -16.53 -11.80
C LEU A 385 -7.77 -17.80 -12.33
N CYS A 386 -8.32 -18.36 -13.41
CA CYS A 386 -7.73 -19.51 -14.07
C CYS A 386 -6.53 -19.06 -14.90
N LYS A 387 -5.33 -19.51 -14.52
CA LYS A 387 -4.06 -19.11 -15.13
C LYS A 387 -3.79 -19.97 -16.38
N GLY A 388 -3.69 -19.36 -17.56
CA GLY A 388 -3.50 -20.08 -18.82
C GLY A 388 -2.09 -20.65 -19.02
N GLY A 389 -1.09 -20.07 -18.36
CA GLY A 389 0.29 -20.52 -18.44
C GLY A 389 0.80 -20.60 -19.89
N HIS A 390 1.54 -21.67 -20.22
CA HIS A 390 2.18 -21.84 -21.53
C HIS A 390 1.36 -22.64 -22.57
N ARG A 391 0.12 -23.03 -22.25
CA ARG A 391 -0.60 -24.09 -23.00
C ARG A 391 -1.67 -23.58 -23.97
N VAL A 392 -2.25 -22.40 -23.76
CA VAL A 392 -3.38 -21.91 -24.57
C VAL A 392 -3.20 -20.42 -24.88
N ASN A 393 -2.85 -20.09 -26.13
CA ASN A 393 -2.84 -18.75 -26.74
C ASN A 393 -2.38 -17.62 -25.82
N ASP A 394 -1.07 -17.37 -25.78
CA ASP A 394 -0.43 -16.30 -25.01
C ASP A 394 -0.64 -16.49 -23.49
N ALA A 395 0.10 -15.79 -22.63
CA ALA A 395 0.05 -15.97 -21.18
C ALA A 395 -1.23 -15.35 -20.58
N ASN A 396 -2.39 -15.74 -21.10
CA ASN A 396 -3.70 -15.16 -20.84
C ASN A 396 -4.34 -15.84 -19.62
N ASP A 397 -4.94 -15.03 -18.76
CA ASP A 397 -5.66 -15.51 -17.59
C ASP A 397 -7.11 -15.03 -17.65
N VAL A 398 -8.04 -15.84 -17.12
CA VAL A 398 -9.46 -15.48 -17.08
C VAL A 398 -9.94 -15.44 -15.63
N LEU A 399 -10.47 -14.29 -15.23
CA LEU A 399 -11.19 -14.12 -13.98
C LEU A 399 -12.67 -14.38 -14.21
N VAL A 400 -13.27 -15.21 -13.36
CA VAL A 400 -14.72 -15.34 -13.23
C VAL A 400 -15.13 -15.04 -11.79
N THR A 401 -16.08 -14.12 -11.62
CA THR A 401 -16.61 -13.76 -10.29
C THR A 401 -17.80 -14.67 -9.93
N PRO A 402 -18.15 -14.79 -8.63
CA PRO A 402 -19.35 -15.55 -8.21
C PRO A 402 -20.67 -15.00 -8.81
N LYS A 403 -20.66 -13.75 -9.28
CA LYS A 403 -21.79 -13.13 -9.98
C LYS A 403 -21.86 -13.49 -11.47
N GLY A 404 -20.86 -14.22 -11.99
CA GLY A 404 -20.76 -14.63 -13.38
C GLY A 404 -20.08 -13.62 -14.30
N GLU A 405 -19.49 -12.55 -13.76
CA GLU A 405 -18.71 -11.60 -14.57
C GLU A 405 -17.41 -12.26 -15.03
N VAL A 406 -17.03 -12.01 -16.28
CA VAL A 406 -15.85 -12.60 -16.91
C VAL A 406 -14.90 -11.50 -17.34
N HIS A 407 -13.64 -11.59 -16.93
CA HIS A 407 -12.59 -10.65 -17.32
C HIS A 407 -11.35 -11.39 -17.80
N TRP A 408 -10.94 -11.10 -19.04
CA TRP A 408 -9.74 -11.67 -19.63
C TRP A 408 -8.55 -10.71 -19.47
N PHE A 409 -7.45 -11.22 -18.94
CA PHE A 409 -6.19 -10.52 -18.77
C PHE A 409 -5.20 -11.04 -19.80
N LYS A 410 -4.95 -10.24 -20.83
CA LYS A 410 -4.00 -10.62 -21.89
C LYS A 410 -2.57 -10.46 -21.39
N GLY A 411 -1.73 -11.45 -21.70
CA GLY A 411 -0.31 -11.43 -21.32
C GLY A 411 0.57 -11.95 -22.44
N GLU A 412 1.72 -11.32 -22.66
CA GLU A 412 2.71 -11.81 -23.61
C GLU A 412 3.53 -12.93 -22.99
N ARG A 413 3.83 -13.96 -23.79
CA ARG A 413 4.80 -14.98 -23.39
C ARG A 413 6.20 -14.35 -23.36
N VAL A 414 6.83 -14.37 -22.21
CA VAL A 414 8.26 -14.05 -22.07
C VAL A 414 9.04 -15.36 -22.23
N ASP A 415 10.02 -15.37 -23.13
CA ASP A 415 10.95 -16.50 -23.27
C ASP A 415 11.97 -16.45 -22.13
N ASN A 416 11.65 -17.12 -21.03
CA ASN A 416 12.49 -17.20 -19.85
C ASN A 416 12.39 -18.64 -19.27
N PRO A 417 13.50 -19.39 -19.18
CA PRO A 417 13.50 -20.73 -18.59
C PRO A 417 13.35 -20.73 -17.06
N ASN A 418 13.60 -19.59 -16.41
CA ASN A 418 13.58 -19.39 -14.96
C ASN A 418 12.18 -18.93 -14.50
N THR A 419 11.29 -19.91 -14.37
CA THR A 419 9.86 -19.71 -14.02
C THR A 419 9.51 -20.18 -12.60
N HIS A 420 10.52 -20.53 -11.80
CA HIS A 420 10.32 -20.96 -10.42
C HIS A 420 9.71 -19.81 -9.61
N GLY A 421 8.57 -20.09 -8.96
CA GLY A 421 7.85 -19.10 -8.16
C GLY A 421 6.88 -18.18 -8.92
N THR A 422 6.62 -18.38 -10.21
CA THR A 422 5.65 -17.56 -11.00
C THR A 422 4.26 -17.47 -10.35
N GLY A 423 3.69 -18.59 -9.91
CA GLY A 423 2.39 -18.62 -9.23
C GLY A 423 2.38 -17.90 -7.88
N CYS A 424 3.42 -18.13 -7.07
CA CYS A 424 3.59 -17.46 -5.77
C CYS A 424 3.74 -15.94 -5.95
N THR A 425 4.54 -15.53 -6.94
CA THR A 425 4.75 -14.12 -7.29
C THR A 425 3.44 -13.45 -7.71
N LEU A 426 2.66 -14.09 -8.59
CA LEU A 426 1.38 -13.53 -9.04
C LEU A 426 0.40 -13.35 -7.89
N SER A 427 0.16 -14.42 -7.13
CA SER A 427 -0.83 -14.41 -6.02
C SER A 427 -0.42 -13.46 -4.90
N SER A 428 0.87 -13.36 -4.57
CA SER A 428 1.39 -12.42 -3.58
C SER A 428 1.30 -10.96 -4.05
N ALA A 429 1.53 -10.68 -5.33
CA ALA A 429 1.32 -9.35 -5.90
C ALA A 429 -0.18 -8.97 -5.90
N ILE A 430 -1.09 -9.91 -6.16
CA ILE A 430 -2.54 -9.67 -6.05
C ILE A 430 -2.91 -9.33 -4.61
N ALA A 431 -2.50 -10.16 -3.64
CA ALA A 431 -2.74 -9.92 -2.21
C ALA A 431 -2.22 -8.54 -1.75
N SER A 432 -1.02 -8.16 -2.22
CA SER A 432 -0.42 -6.85 -1.94
C SER A 432 -1.27 -5.69 -2.47
N ASN A 433 -1.79 -5.79 -3.70
CA ASN A 433 -2.62 -4.73 -4.28
C ASN A 433 -4.02 -4.66 -3.65
N LEU A 434 -4.61 -5.81 -3.27
CA LEU A 434 -5.85 -5.85 -2.48
C LEU A 434 -5.68 -5.22 -1.10
N ALA A 435 -4.54 -5.46 -0.43
CA ALA A 435 -4.22 -4.82 0.84
C ALA A 435 -4.17 -3.29 0.73
N LYS A 436 -3.60 -2.77 -0.36
CA LYS A 436 -3.59 -1.34 -0.72
C LYS A 436 -4.96 -0.80 -1.16
N GLY A 437 -5.95 -1.67 -1.24
CA GLY A 437 -7.34 -1.30 -1.44
C GLY A 437 -7.84 -1.27 -2.86
N ASP A 438 -7.13 -1.89 -3.79
CA ASP A 438 -7.61 -2.09 -5.15
C ASP A 438 -8.84 -2.99 -5.20
N ASP A 439 -9.70 -2.74 -6.19
CA ASP A 439 -10.66 -3.75 -6.61
C ASP A 439 -9.94 -4.95 -7.25
N LEU A 440 -10.65 -6.06 -7.34
CA LEU A 440 -10.08 -7.33 -7.77
C LEU A 440 -9.50 -7.29 -9.19
N VAL A 441 -10.16 -6.60 -10.12
CA VAL A 441 -9.72 -6.52 -11.52
C VAL A 441 -8.45 -5.68 -11.61
N THR A 442 -8.41 -4.54 -10.94
CA THR A 442 -7.23 -3.68 -10.88
C THR A 442 -6.04 -4.39 -10.21
N ALA A 443 -6.27 -5.11 -9.10
CA ALA A 443 -5.23 -5.84 -8.39
C ALA A 443 -4.59 -6.93 -9.28
N ILE A 444 -5.40 -7.67 -10.04
CA ILE A 444 -4.92 -8.69 -10.99
C ILE A 444 -4.14 -8.05 -12.14
N ALA A 445 -4.66 -6.99 -12.74
CA ALA A 445 -3.98 -6.28 -13.82
C ALA A 445 -2.58 -5.79 -13.40
N ARG A 446 -2.47 -5.17 -12.22
CA ARG A 446 -1.18 -4.70 -11.67
C ARG A 446 -0.23 -5.86 -11.38
N ALA A 447 -0.72 -6.94 -10.78
CA ALA A 447 0.08 -8.13 -10.51
C ALA A 447 0.64 -8.76 -11.80
N LYS A 448 -0.16 -8.80 -12.88
CA LYS A 448 0.28 -9.25 -14.21
C LYS A 448 1.38 -8.39 -14.81
N THR A 449 1.24 -7.06 -14.73
CA THR A 449 2.28 -6.13 -15.16
C THR A 449 3.58 -6.34 -14.37
N TYR A 450 3.48 -6.43 -13.04
CA TYR A 450 4.64 -6.69 -12.17
C TYR A 450 5.34 -8.01 -12.50
N LEU A 451 4.59 -9.11 -12.61
CA LEU A 451 5.14 -10.42 -12.97
C LEU A 451 5.82 -10.39 -14.34
N SER A 452 5.23 -9.70 -15.31
CA SER A 452 5.79 -9.60 -16.67
C SER A 452 7.15 -8.90 -16.67
N HIS A 453 7.33 -7.86 -15.85
CA HIS A 453 8.62 -7.21 -15.69
C HIS A 453 9.63 -8.09 -14.95
N ALA A 454 9.21 -8.77 -13.87
CA ALA A 454 10.08 -9.71 -13.14
C ALA A 454 10.59 -10.85 -14.03
N LEU A 455 9.77 -11.31 -14.98
CA LEU A 455 10.15 -12.28 -16.01
C LEU A 455 11.10 -11.68 -17.06
N LYS A 456 10.85 -10.45 -17.52
CA LYS A 456 11.67 -9.78 -18.55
C LYS A 456 13.07 -9.40 -18.06
N ASP A 457 13.27 -9.34 -16.75
CA ASP A 457 14.58 -9.05 -16.14
C ASP A 457 15.59 -10.20 -16.28
N GLN A 458 15.13 -11.42 -16.60
CA GLN A 458 15.98 -12.58 -16.94
C GLN A 458 17.08 -12.91 -15.91
N LEU A 459 16.76 -12.83 -14.61
CA LEU A 459 17.67 -13.35 -13.58
C LEU A 459 17.98 -14.82 -13.84
N ASP A 460 19.28 -15.15 -13.88
CA ASP A 460 19.76 -16.49 -14.18
C ASP A 460 20.69 -17.00 -13.08
N LEU A 461 20.11 -17.75 -12.14
CA LEU A 461 20.80 -18.31 -10.99
C LEU A 461 20.56 -19.82 -10.89
N GLY A 462 21.61 -20.54 -10.51
CA GLY A 462 21.56 -21.99 -10.28
C GLY A 462 21.87 -22.81 -11.53
N GLN A 463 21.49 -24.09 -11.51
CA GLN A 463 21.77 -25.08 -12.57
C GLN A 463 20.52 -25.81 -13.07
N GLY A 464 19.33 -25.27 -12.76
CA GLY A 464 18.04 -25.86 -13.14
C GLY A 464 17.04 -24.75 -13.42
N SER A 465 15.77 -24.92 -13.03
CA SER A 465 14.78 -23.83 -13.15
C SER A 465 15.06 -22.77 -12.09
N GLY A 466 15.68 -21.66 -12.50
CA GLY A 466 16.05 -20.55 -11.64
C GLY A 466 14.85 -19.68 -11.21
N PRO A 467 15.08 -18.76 -10.26
CA PRO A 467 14.08 -17.85 -9.75
C PRO A 467 13.87 -16.62 -10.66
N LEU A 468 12.74 -15.95 -10.47
CA LEU A 468 12.46 -14.63 -11.04
C LEU A 468 13.24 -13.52 -10.31
N ASN A 469 13.48 -12.38 -10.97
CA ASN A 469 13.88 -11.17 -10.24
C ASN A 469 12.66 -10.49 -9.60
N HIS A 470 12.31 -10.92 -8.40
CA HIS A 470 11.23 -10.33 -7.60
C HIS A 470 11.50 -8.84 -7.27
N GLY A 471 12.77 -8.43 -7.23
CA GLY A 471 13.21 -7.09 -6.84
C GLY A 471 13.63 -6.19 -8.01
N PHE A 472 13.25 -6.50 -9.25
CA PHE A 472 13.71 -5.74 -10.44
C PHE A 472 13.51 -4.22 -10.32
N GLY A 473 12.44 -3.78 -9.66
CA GLY A 473 12.11 -2.37 -9.44
C GLY A 473 12.71 -1.75 -8.17
N LEU A 474 13.41 -2.52 -7.33
CA LEU A 474 14.03 -2.04 -6.09
C LEU A 474 15.46 -1.52 -6.31
N LEU A 475 16.13 -1.89 -7.40
CA LEU A 475 17.52 -1.50 -7.67
C LEU A 475 17.69 -0.02 -8.09
N THR A 476 16.60 0.71 -8.30
CA THR A 476 16.60 2.19 -8.34
C THR A 476 16.58 2.85 -6.96
N TYR A 477 16.40 2.07 -5.87
CA TYR A 477 16.30 2.56 -4.49
C TYR A 477 17.54 2.27 -3.62
N TYR A 478 18.51 1.50 -4.11
CA TYR A 478 19.81 1.36 -3.44
C TYR A 478 20.84 2.16 -4.24
N PRO A 479 21.51 3.17 -3.65
CA PRO A 479 22.66 3.77 -4.31
C PRO A 479 23.66 2.65 -4.57
N SER A 480 24.20 2.60 -5.79
CA SER A 480 25.43 1.87 -6.08
C SER A 480 26.46 2.34 -5.05
N GLY A 481 26.85 1.42 -4.17
CA GLY A 481 27.97 1.65 -3.27
C GLY A 481 29.24 1.72 -4.11
N ASP A 482 29.70 2.94 -4.36
CA ASP A 482 31.11 3.23 -4.61
C ASP A 482 31.74 3.74 -3.31
#